data_AF-A0A8J4XL23-F1
#
_entry.id   AF-A0A8J4XL23-F1
#
_cell.length_a   1.000
_cell.length_b   1.000
_cell.length_c   1.000
_cell.angle_alpha   90.00
_cell.angle_beta   90.00
_cell.angle_gamma   90.00
#
_symmetry.space_group_name_H-M   'P 1'
#
loop_
_entity.id
_entity.type
_entity.pdbx_description
1 polymer ?
#
loop_
_entity_poly.entity_id
_entity_poly.type
_entity_poly.pdbx_seq_one_letter_code
_entity_poly.pdbx_strand_id
1 'polypeptide(L)'
;MEQLANLIVQQTVLLAQREEHMVAMMERLLSPGGGVAASSDHRPATNDALARLPAAGTPAPFLTSSASLRDLAAWKMKFDGYMLLTRVDNLPPKEQRAILLSLLDEDWTRVIRYALPVAEDTPAKEVVMAMEAHLRTQRNVLVDRREF
;
A
#
# COMPACT_ATOMS: atom_id res chain seq x y z
N MET A 1 -26.10 23.99 12.80
CA MET A 1 -25.19 23.79 13.96
C MET A 1 -25.09 22.32 14.38
N GLU A 2 -26.17 21.54 14.30
CA GLU A 2 -26.18 20.13 14.78
C GLU A 2 -25.30 19.15 13.98
N GLN A 3 -25.17 19.33 12.66
CA GLN A 3 -24.35 18.45 11.81
C GLN A 3 -22.85 18.50 12.15
N LEU A 4 -22.36 19.67 12.56
CA LEU A 4 -20.95 19.87 12.89
C LEU A 4 -20.61 19.30 14.27
N ALA A 5 -21.56 19.36 15.21
CA ALA A 5 -21.45 18.70 16.50
C ALA A 5 -21.40 17.16 16.35
N ASN A 6 -22.23 16.59 15.49
CA ASN A 6 -22.22 15.14 15.21
C ASN A 6 -20.90 14.68 14.57
N LEU A 7 -20.31 15.49 13.67
CA LEU A 7 -19.02 15.17 13.06
C LEU A 7 -17.87 15.17 14.09
N ILE A 8 -17.87 16.12 15.01
CA ILE A 8 -16.86 16.20 16.08
C ILE A 8 -16.98 14.99 17.02
N VAL A 9 -18.20 14.62 17.41
CA VAL A 9 -18.45 13.43 18.24
C VAL A 9 -18.02 12.15 17.53
N GLN A 10 -18.24 12.07 16.22
CA GLN A 10 -17.82 10.91 15.45
C GLN A 10 -16.29 10.82 15.33
N GLN A 11 -15.61 11.96 15.19
CA GLN A 11 -14.15 12.01 15.16
C GLN A 11 -13.53 11.61 16.50
N THR A 12 -14.10 12.02 17.63
CA THR A 12 -13.56 11.66 18.96
C THR A 12 -13.73 10.18 19.25
N VAL A 13 -14.85 9.57 18.85
CA VAL A 13 -15.06 8.13 18.97
C VAL A 13 -14.05 7.34 18.12
N LEU A 14 -13.79 7.78 16.88
CA LEU A 14 -12.80 7.13 16.01
C LEU A 14 -11.37 7.24 16.56
N LEU A 15 -11.02 8.36 17.20
CA LEU A 15 -9.72 8.52 17.83
C LEU A 15 -9.56 7.60 19.05
N ALA A 16 -10.59 7.47 19.88
CA ALA A 16 -10.58 6.57 21.03
C ALA A 16 -10.42 5.10 20.61
N GLN A 17 -11.18 4.66 19.60
CA GLN A 17 -11.07 3.29 19.07
C GLN A 17 -9.68 2.97 18.50
N ARG A 18 -9.07 3.95 17.82
CA ARG A 18 -7.71 3.79 17.29
C ARG A 18 -6.69 3.64 18.41
N GLU A 19 -6.84 4.40 19.49
CA GLU A 19 -5.95 4.34 20.65
C GLU A 19 -6.08 3.00 21.38
N GLU A 20 -7.31 2.54 21.65
CA GLU A 20 -7.57 1.22 22.25
C GLU A 20 -6.96 0.08 21.43
N HIS A 21 -7.11 0.13 20.10
CA HIS A 21 -6.53 -0.88 19.22
C HIS A 21 -4.99 -0.86 19.23
N MET A 22 -4.38 0.32 19.37
CA MET A 22 -2.93 0.46 19.47
C MET A 22 -2.41 -0.09 20.80
N VAL A 23 -3.12 0.17 21.91
CA VAL A 23 -2.79 -0.37 23.24
C VAL A 23 -2.91 -1.89 23.25
N ALA A 24 -3.97 -2.46 22.68
CA ALA A 24 -4.14 -3.92 22.57
C ALA A 24 -3.03 -4.58 21.74
N MET A 25 -2.57 -3.91 20.67
CA MET A 25 -1.44 -4.39 19.87
C MET A 25 -0.13 -4.33 20.64
N MET A 26 0.11 -3.26 21.42
CA MET A 26 1.28 -3.14 22.28
C MET A 26 1.27 -4.18 23.41
N GLU A 27 0.13 -4.42 24.04
CA GLU A 27 -0.02 -5.42 25.10
C GLU A 27 0.28 -6.85 24.59
N ARG A 28 -0.13 -7.15 23.36
CA ARG A 28 0.15 -8.43 22.69
C ARG A 28 1.63 -8.61 22.34
N LEU A 29 2.37 -7.53 22.08
CA LEU A 29 3.81 -7.57 21.83
C LEU A 29 4.63 -7.69 23.13
N LEU A 30 4.07 -7.28 24.26
CA LEU A 30 4.74 -7.26 25.57
C LEU A 30 4.50 -8.54 26.39
N SER A 31 3.65 -9.47 25.94
CA SER A 31 3.41 -10.77 26.61
C SER A 31 4.19 -11.92 25.94
N PRO A 32 5.28 -12.43 26.55
CA PRO A 32 5.98 -13.60 26.04
C PRO A 32 5.43 -14.87 26.71
N GLY A 33 4.81 -15.78 25.95
CA GLY A 33 4.51 -17.12 26.47
C GLY A 33 3.59 -17.96 25.59
N GLY A 34 4.14 -18.98 24.92
CA GLY A 34 3.38 -20.09 24.34
C GLY A 34 4.06 -20.78 23.17
N GLY A 35 5.12 -21.56 23.43
CA GLY A 35 5.75 -22.42 22.42
C GLY A 35 5.07 -23.79 22.28
N VAL A 36 5.31 -24.48 21.15
CA VAL A 36 5.32 -25.96 21.05
C VAL A 36 6.41 -26.38 20.06
N ALA A 37 7.11 -27.45 20.43
CA ALA A 37 8.37 -27.93 19.87
C ALA A 37 8.23 -29.06 18.81
N ALA A 38 9.27 -29.15 17.96
CA ALA A 38 10.00 -30.32 17.44
C ALA A 38 9.28 -31.49 16.74
N SER A 39 9.66 -31.78 15.47
CA SER A 39 10.61 -32.87 15.08
C SER A 39 10.68 -33.10 13.55
N SER A 40 11.88 -33.48 13.08
CA SER A 40 12.34 -33.84 11.71
C SER A 40 11.56 -34.99 11.04
N ASP A 41 11.61 -35.32 9.73
CA ASP A 41 12.70 -35.36 8.75
C ASP A 41 12.19 -35.71 7.30
N HIS A 42 13.03 -35.49 6.27
CA HIS A 42 13.10 -36.11 4.90
C HIS A 42 12.39 -35.55 3.61
N ARG A 43 13.17 -34.77 2.80
CA ARG A 43 13.35 -34.53 1.30
C ARG A 43 12.31 -34.97 0.22
N PRO A 44 12.33 -34.42 -1.05
CA PRO A 44 13.40 -33.69 -1.75
C PRO A 44 13.01 -32.34 -2.43
N ALA A 45 14.04 -31.68 -2.97
CA ALA A 45 14.03 -30.35 -3.57
C ALA A 45 13.20 -30.22 -4.87
N THR A 46 12.48 -29.11 -4.99
CA THR A 46 12.44 -28.18 -6.15
C THR A 46 11.47 -27.03 -5.84
N ASN A 47 11.94 -25.79 -6.01
CA ASN A 47 11.27 -24.49 -5.77
C ASN A 47 11.41 -23.87 -4.35
N ASP A 48 12.67 -23.65 -3.94
CA ASP A 48 13.11 -22.69 -2.91
C ASP A 48 12.83 -21.20 -3.27
N ALA A 49 11.80 -20.89 -4.05
CA ALA A 49 11.39 -19.52 -4.34
C ALA A 49 10.52 -18.90 -3.23
N LEU A 50 10.19 -19.67 -2.20
CA LEU A 50 9.30 -19.29 -1.11
C LEU A 50 10.00 -19.21 0.25
N ALA A 51 11.30 -18.94 0.28
CA ALA A 51 11.92 -18.30 1.44
C ALA A 51 11.43 -16.83 1.55
N ARG A 52 10.11 -16.68 1.68
CA ARG A 52 9.42 -15.42 1.97
C ARG A 52 9.97 -14.95 3.31
N LEU A 53 10.64 -13.80 3.31
CA LEU A 53 10.78 -13.02 4.54
C LEU A 53 9.37 -12.89 5.15
N PRO A 54 9.21 -13.02 6.48
CA PRO A 54 7.90 -12.95 7.09
C PRO A 54 7.28 -11.61 6.69
N ALA A 55 6.22 -11.67 5.88
CA ALA A 55 5.47 -10.50 5.42
C ALA A 55 4.96 -9.63 6.60
N ALA A 56 4.97 -10.18 7.82
CA ALA A 56 4.66 -9.51 9.07
C ALA A 56 5.65 -8.40 9.49
N GLY A 57 6.89 -8.37 8.98
CA GLY A 57 7.91 -7.42 9.42
C GLY A 57 8.05 -6.15 8.57
N THR A 58 7.55 -6.15 7.34
CA THR A 58 7.64 -4.99 6.43
C THR A 58 6.25 -4.40 6.23
N PRO A 59 5.92 -3.27 6.85
CA PRO A 59 4.60 -2.66 6.69
C PRO A 59 4.39 -2.30 5.21
N ALA A 60 3.34 -2.86 4.62
CA ALA A 60 2.98 -2.62 3.24
C ALA A 60 2.59 -1.14 3.04
N PRO A 61 3.19 -0.42 2.07
CA PRO A 61 2.93 1.00 1.89
C PRO A 61 1.58 1.21 1.22
N PHE A 62 0.65 1.90 1.88
CA PHE A 62 -0.66 2.22 1.31
C PHE A 62 -0.72 3.66 0.81
N LEU A 63 -1.28 3.88 -0.38
CA LEU A 63 -1.49 5.21 -0.98
C LEU A 63 -2.98 5.53 -1.09
N THR A 64 -3.37 6.71 -0.61
CA THR A 64 -4.71 7.27 -0.79
C THR A 64 -4.75 8.26 -1.96
N SER A 65 -5.91 8.45 -2.56
CA SER A 65 -6.15 9.32 -3.72
C SER A 65 -6.09 10.82 -3.40
N SER A 66 -6.14 11.17 -2.11
CA SER A 66 -5.83 12.52 -1.62
C SER A 66 -4.32 12.86 -1.68
N ALA A 67 -3.47 11.92 -2.12
CA ALA A 67 -2.03 12.11 -2.19
C ALA A 67 -1.62 13.18 -3.21
N SER A 68 -0.84 14.15 -2.76
CA SER A 68 -0.15 15.10 -3.63
C SER A 68 1.01 14.41 -4.38
N LEU A 69 1.61 15.11 -5.36
CA LEU A 69 2.85 14.65 -6.00
C LEU A 69 3.98 14.34 -4.99
N ARG A 70 4.03 15.08 -3.87
CA ARG A 70 5.01 14.83 -2.80
C ARG A 70 4.71 13.52 -2.08
N ASP A 71 3.44 13.25 -1.79
CA ASP A 71 3.01 12.04 -1.10
C ASP A 71 3.24 10.80 -1.98
N LEU A 72 2.95 10.90 -3.29
CA LEU A 72 3.28 9.86 -4.25
C LEU A 72 4.80 9.58 -4.28
N ALA A 73 5.64 10.63 -4.26
CA ALA A 73 7.09 10.46 -4.24
C ALA A 73 7.58 9.75 -2.95
N ALA A 74 7.04 10.14 -1.80
CA ALA A 74 7.37 9.48 -0.52
C ALA A 74 6.87 8.03 -0.47
N TRP A 75 5.68 7.76 -1.00
CA TRP A 75 5.14 6.40 -1.13
C TRP A 75 5.98 5.55 -2.09
N LYS A 76 6.42 6.09 -3.22
CA LYS A 76 7.26 5.39 -4.20
C LYS A 76 8.56 4.87 -3.58
N MET A 77 9.22 5.66 -2.73
CA MET A 77 10.41 5.20 -2.00
C MET A 77 10.12 3.99 -1.10
N LYS A 78 8.95 3.97 -0.42
CA LYS A 78 8.52 2.83 0.39
C LYS A 78 8.13 1.64 -0.47
N PHE A 79 7.48 1.88 -1.61
CA PHE A 79 7.10 0.85 -2.57
C PHE A 79 8.32 0.17 -3.19
N ASP A 80 9.37 0.91 -3.55
CA ASP A 80 10.63 0.36 -4.03
C ASP A 80 11.29 -0.55 -2.97
N GLY A 81 11.32 -0.11 -1.70
CA GLY A 81 11.80 -0.92 -0.59
C GLY A 81 10.95 -2.17 -0.35
N TYR A 82 9.63 -2.04 -0.44
CA TYR A 82 8.69 -3.15 -0.34
C TYR A 82 8.93 -4.18 -1.46
N MET A 83 9.04 -3.74 -2.72
CA MET A 83 9.34 -4.62 -3.86
C MET A 83 10.64 -5.39 -3.66
N LEU A 84 11.70 -4.69 -3.21
CA LEU A 84 13.00 -5.32 -2.94
C LEU A 84 12.93 -6.41 -1.87
N LEU A 85 12.21 -6.14 -0.77
CA LEU A 85 12.09 -7.06 0.37
C LEU A 85 11.16 -8.23 0.07
N THR A 86 10.10 -8.01 -0.72
CA THR A 86 9.09 -9.03 -1.02
C THR A 86 9.34 -9.78 -2.33
N ARG A 87 10.35 -9.36 -3.11
CA ARG A 87 10.70 -9.92 -4.42
C ARG A 87 9.57 -9.87 -5.45
N VAL A 88 8.71 -8.85 -5.34
CA VAL A 88 7.61 -8.62 -6.28
C VAL A 88 8.12 -8.37 -7.70
N ASP A 89 9.32 -7.79 -7.83
CA ASP A 89 10.01 -7.58 -9.10
C ASP A 89 10.26 -8.88 -9.90
N ASN A 90 10.33 -10.03 -9.22
CA ASN A 90 10.54 -11.32 -9.86
C ASN A 90 9.23 -12.01 -10.30
N LEU A 91 8.07 -11.45 -9.94
CA LEU A 91 6.77 -12.03 -10.29
C LEU A 91 6.34 -11.64 -11.71
N PRO A 92 5.46 -12.42 -12.36
CA PRO A 92 4.85 -12.04 -13.62
C PRO A 92 4.13 -10.67 -13.54
N PRO A 93 4.11 -9.85 -14.60
CA PRO A 93 3.54 -8.50 -14.55
C PRO A 93 2.08 -8.45 -14.04
N LYS A 94 1.28 -9.47 -14.35
CA LYS A 94 -0.11 -9.58 -13.86
C LYS A 94 -0.18 -9.72 -12.34
N GLU A 95 0.74 -10.46 -11.74
CA GLU A 95 0.85 -10.61 -10.28
C GLU A 95 1.40 -9.33 -9.65
N GLN A 96 2.41 -8.71 -10.27
CA GLN A 96 2.90 -7.39 -9.84
C GLN A 96 1.77 -6.36 -9.82
N ARG A 97 0.91 -6.36 -10.84
CA ARG A 97 -0.25 -5.48 -10.94
C ARG A 97 -1.27 -5.76 -9.84
N ALA A 98 -1.58 -7.02 -9.55
CA ALA A 98 -2.48 -7.38 -8.46
C ALA A 98 -1.96 -6.89 -7.10
N ILE A 99 -0.65 -7.02 -6.86
CA ILE A 99 0.00 -6.53 -5.65
C ILE A 99 0.00 -5.01 -5.60
N LEU A 100 0.30 -4.33 -6.71
CA LEU A 100 0.19 -2.87 -6.77
C LEU A 100 -1.22 -2.41 -6.40
N LEU A 101 -2.26 -3.02 -6.96
CA LEU A 101 -3.64 -2.63 -6.68
C LEU A 101 -4.07 -2.84 -5.22
N SER A 102 -3.49 -3.81 -4.49
CA SER A 102 -3.80 -4.00 -3.07
C SER A 102 -3.14 -2.96 -2.15
N LEU A 103 -2.18 -2.20 -2.68
CA LEU A 103 -1.45 -1.14 -1.97
C LEU A 103 -2.03 0.26 -2.24
N LEU A 104 -3.12 0.32 -2.99
CA LEU A 104 -3.78 1.55 -3.42
C LEU A 104 -5.24 1.53 -2.98
N ASP A 105 -5.81 2.71 -2.81
CA ASP A 105 -7.25 2.81 -2.61
C ASP A 105 -8.05 2.59 -3.91
N GLU A 106 -9.38 2.59 -3.76
CA GLU A 106 -10.29 2.30 -4.86
C GLU A 106 -10.21 3.36 -5.97
N ASP A 107 -10.03 4.63 -5.61
CA ASP A 107 -9.96 5.73 -6.56
C ASP A 107 -8.70 5.64 -7.42
N TRP A 108 -7.54 5.31 -6.83
CA TRP A 108 -6.33 5.01 -7.61
C TRP A 108 -6.49 3.78 -8.50
N THR A 109 -7.19 2.75 -8.00
CA THR A 109 -7.50 1.56 -8.79
C THR A 109 -8.35 1.90 -10.02
N ARG A 110 -9.33 2.81 -9.88
CA ARG A 110 -10.13 3.32 -11.00
C ARG A 110 -9.29 4.14 -11.98
N VAL A 111 -8.43 5.01 -11.48
CA VAL A 111 -7.52 5.83 -12.29
C VAL A 111 -6.61 4.94 -13.14
N ILE A 112 -5.98 3.92 -12.55
CA ILE A 112 -5.14 2.95 -13.27
C ILE A 112 -5.92 2.18 -14.35
N ARG A 113 -7.18 1.84 -14.08
CA ARG A 113 -8.00 1.05 -15.00
C ARG A 113 -8.53 1.86 -16.19
N TYR A 114 -8.86 3.13 -15.98
CA TYR A 114 -9.64 3.90 -16.95
C TYR A 114 -8.96 5.16 -17.47
N ALA A 115 -8.01 5.74 -16.72
CA ALA A 115 -7.42 7.02 -17.05
C ALA A 115 -5.93 6.94 -17.45
N LEU A 116 -5.24 5.86 -17.09
CA LEU A 116 -3.84 5.67 -17.44
C LEU A 116 -3.70 4.92 -18.78
N PRO A 117 -2.77 5.35 -19.66
CA PRO A 117 -2.46 4.65 -20.90
C PRO A 117 -1.49 3.48 -20.63
N VAL A 118 -1.91 2.51 -19.82
CA VAL A 118 -1.09 1.33 -19.45
C VAL A 118 -1.81 0.04 -19.82
N ALA A 119 -1.08 -0.93 -20.36
CA ALA A 119 -1.61 -2.25 -20.67
C ALA A 119 -1.74 -3.10 -19.39
N GLU A 120 -2.41 -4.25 -19.48
CA GLU A 120 -2.58 -5.15 -18.34
C GLU A 120 -1.27 -5.84 -17.91
N ASP A 121 -0.36 -6.06 -18.86
CA ASP A 121 0.95 -6.69 -18.67
C ASP A 121 2.08 -5.68 -18.40
N THR A 122 1.75 -4.39 -18.25
CA THR A 122 2.70 -3.35 -17.87
C THR A 122 3.26 -3.62 -16.46
N PRO A 123 4.60 -3.67 -16.28
CA PRO A 123 5.23 -3.84 -14.96
C PRO A 123 4.79 -2.79 -13.94
N ALA A 124 4.73 -3.15 -12.66
CA ALA A 124 4.20 -2.25 -11.63
C ALA A 124 4.96 -0.92 -11.53
N LYS A 125 6.28 -0.92 -11.74
CA LYS A 125 7.10 0.32 -11.74
C LYS A 125 6.70 1.29 -12.85
N GLU A 126 6.39 0.77 -14.04
CA GLU A 126 5.94 1.59 -15.17
C GLU A 126 4.53 2.15 -14.93
N VAL A 127 3.63 1.36 -14.31
CA VAL A 127 2.32 1.86 -13.88
C VAL A 127 2.47 3.02 -12.88
N VAL A 128 3.37 2.90 -11.90
CA VAL A 128 3.66 3.98 -10.94
C VAL A 128 4.22 5.24 -11.63
N MET A 129 5.06 5.08 -12.66
CA MET A 129 5.53 6.22 -13.47
C MET A 129 4.36 6.90 -14.21
N ALA A 130 3.43 6.13 -14.76
CA ALA A 130 2.24 6.67 -15.40
C ALA A 130 1.30 7.38 -14.41
N MET A 131 1.20 6.89 -13.16
CA MET A 131 0.47 7.60 -12.08
C MET A 131 1.09 8.98 -11.80
N GLU A 132 2.42 9.05 -11.75
CA GLU A 132 3.14 10.30 -11.54
C GLU A 132 2.91 11.29 -12.70
N ALA A 133 2.98 10.82 -13.94
CA ALA A 133 2.69 11.62 -15.13
C ALA A 133 1.23 12.14 -15.14
N HIS A 134 0.28 11.31 -14.70
CA HIS A 134 -1.13 11.68 -14.57
C HIS A 134 -1.32 12.87 -13.61
N LEU A 135 -0.75 12.80 -12.40
CA LEU A 135 -0.83 13.90 -11.44
C LEU A 135 -0.17 15.19 -11.93
N ARG A 136 0.98 15.09 -12.63
CA ARG A 136 1.65 16.26 -13.22
C ARG A 136 0.75 16.93 -14.26
N THR A 137 0.07 16.14 -15.08
CA THR A 137 -0.87 16.64 -16.10
C THR A 137 -2.06 17.33 -15.45
N GLN A 138 -2.68 16.71 -14.43
CA GLN A 138 -3.79 17.32 -13.69
C GLN A 138 -3.40 18.66 -13.06
N ARG A 139 -2.20 18.75 -12.47
CA ARG A 139 -1.70 20.01 -11.90
C ARG A 139 -1.55 21.08 -12.97
N ASN A 140 -0.97 20.76 -14.12
CA ASN A 140 -0.76 21.73 -15.19
C ASN A 140 -2.11 22.26 -15.72
N VAL A 141 -3.11 21.39 -15.92
CA VAL A 141 -4.47 21.80 -16.33
C VAL A 141 -5.13 22.75 -15.30
N LEU A 142 -4.93 22.53 -14.00
CA LEU A 142 -5.46 23.42 -12.96
C LEU A 142 -4.74 24.76 -12.90
N VAL A 143 -3.45 24.81 -13.20
CA VAL A 143 -2.69 26.06 -13.31
C VAL A 143 -3.16 26.84 -14.54
N ASP A 144 -3.27 26.20 -15.70
CA ASP A 144 -3.75 26.83 -16.93
C ASP A 144 -5.13 27.46 -16.77
N ARG A 145 -6.04 26.82 -16.02
CA ARG A 145 -7.38 27.37 -15.72
C ARG A 145 -7.40 28.57 -14.79
N ARG A 146 -6.33 28.85 -14.04
CA ARG A 146 -6.23 30.02 -13.15
C ARG A 146 -5.67 31.26 -13.86
N GLU A 147 -5.12 31.11 -15.06
CA GLU A 147 -4.56 32.20 -15.87
C GLU A 147 -5.59 32.85 -16.81
N PHE A 148 -6.88 32.48 -16.69
CA PHE A 148 -8.02 33.07 -17.42
C PHE A 148 -9.04 33.67 -16.44
#